data_AF-A0A7C4NMM1-F1
#
_entry.id   AF-A0A7C4NMM1-F1
#
_cell.length_a   1.000
_cell.length_b   1.000
_cell.length_c   1.000
_cell.angle_alpha   90.00
_cell.angle_beta   90.00
_cell.angle_gamma   90.00
#
_symmetry.space_group_name_H-M   'P 1'
#
loop_
_entity.id
_entity.type
_entity.pdbx_description
1 polymer ?
#
loop_
_entity_poly.entity_id
_entity_poly.type
_entity_poly.pdbx_seq_one_letter_code
_entity_poly.pdbx_strand_id
1 'polypeptide(L)'
;MNIKKEARLLLISELDGYIVATVIRGYAGIEGIVVFNSCTELQEALKLGKGLLAEVNYVVSGFDLCKNMNIRSISTIDIEDKDVEEAIKETAKIISLMKLRYLQSRLLLNVE
;
A
#
# COMPACT_ATOMS: atom_id res chain seq x y z
N MET A 1 18.61 3.73 -3.67
CA MET A 1 18.35 4.23 -2.31
C MET A 1 18.42 3.09 -1.30
N ASN A 2 19.16 3.31 -0.21
CA ASN A 2 19.34 2.29 0.83
C ASN A 2 18.24 2.43 1.91
N ILE A 3 17.21 1.60 1.82
CA ILE A 3 16.09 1.57 2.79
C ILE A 3 16.45 0.61 3.92
N LYS A 4 16.17 0.97 5.17
CA LYS A 4 16.35 0.03 6.29
C LYS A 4 15.50 -1.22 6.05
N LYS A 5 16.05 -2.41 6.27
CA LYS A 5 15.34 -3.69 6.07
C LYS A 5 13.98 -3.77 6.77
N GLU A 6 13.80 -3.10 7.90
CA GLU A 6 12.54 -3.07 8.65
C GLU A 6 11.72 -1.78 8.46
N ALA A 7 12.06 -0.93 7.49
CA ALA A 7 11.30 0.29 7.24
C ALA A 7 9.84 -0.04 6.91
N ARG A 8 8.91 0.72 7.49
CA ARG A 8 7.51 0.69 7.11
C ARG A 8 7.28 1.52 5.86
N LEU A 9 6.73 0.86 4.86
CA LEU A 9 6.38 1.41 3.56
C LEU A 9 4.88 1.27 3.37
N LEU A 10 4.31 2.17 2.57
CA LEU A 10 2.89 2.14 2.24
C LEU A 10 2.70 1.88 0.76
N LEU A 11 1.98 0.83 0.42
CA LEU A 11 1.44 0.61 -0.91
C LEU A 11 -0.02 1.04 -0.89
N ILE A 12 -0.34 2.06 -1.69
CA ILE A 12 -1.69 2.61 -1.82
C ILE A 12 -2.33 2.06 -3.08
N SER A 13 -3.59 1.64 -2.99
CA SER A 13 -4.32 1.11 -4.12
C SER A 13 -5.83 1.38 -3.97
N GLU A 14 -6.59 1.38 -5.07
CA GLU A 14 -8.04 1.64 -5.03
C GLU A 14 -8.87 0.36 -5.28
N LEU A 15 -9.96 0.18 -4.54
CA LEU A 15 -10.95 -0.89 -4.77
C LEU A 15 -12.35 -0.37 -4.46
N ASP A 16 -13.23 -0.35 -5.47
CA ASP A 16 -14.65 0.02 -5.32
C ASP A 16 -14.85 1.41 -4.67
N GLY A 17 -14.01 2.39 -5.06
CA GLY A 17 -14.01 3.74 -4.49
C GLY A 17 -13.33 3.88 -3.13
N TYR A 18 -12.90 2.78 -2.49
CA TYR A 18 -12.13 2.80 -1.26
C TYR A 18 -10.62 2.78 -1.53
N ILE A 19 -9.87 3.44 -0.65
CA ILE A 19 -8.41 3.41 -0.63
C ILE A 19 -7.96 2.30 0.29
N VAL A 20 -7.29 1.31 -0.28
CA VAL A 20 -6.66 0.20 0.43
C VAL A 20 -5.19 0.55 0.62
N ALA A 21 -4.84 0.91 1.85
CA ALA A 21 -3.48 1.23 2.26
C ALA A 21 -2.86 -0.01 2.91
N THR A 22 -1.90 -0.62 2.22
CA THR A 22 -1.18 -1.80 2.70
C THR A 22 0.16 -1.39 3.28
N VAL A 23 0.36 -1.66 4.56
CA VAL A 23 1.61 -1.42 5.27
C VAL A 23 2.53 -2.61 5.05
N ILE A 24 3.72 -2.33 4.55
CA ILE A 24 4.77 -3.31 4.28
C ILE A 24 5.92 -3.03 5.24
N ARG A 25 6.33 -4.03 6.01
CA ARG A 25 7.52 -3.95 6.86
C ARG A 25 8.72 -4.50 6.10
N GLY A 26 9.33 -3.66 5.26
CA GLY A 26 10.47 -3.99 4.39
C GLY A 26 10.52 -5.45 3.94
N TYR A 27 11.53 -6.22 4.39
CA TYR A 27 11.71 -7.63 3.98
C TYR A 27 10.64 -8.60 4.52
N ALA A 28 9.92 -8.24 5.59
CA ALA A 28 8.93 -9.10 6.22
C ALA A 28 7.59 -9.13 5.46
N GLY A 29 7.41 -8.26 4.46
CA GLY A 29 6.19 -8.20 3.65
C GLY A 29 5.04 -7.50 4.36
N ILE A 30 3.81 -8.01 4.17
CA ILE A 30 2.58 -7.37 4.65
C ILE A 30 2.53 -7.38 6.18
N GLU A 31 2.54 -6.20 6.79
CA GLU A 31 2.31 -6.03 8.23
C GLU A 31 0.82 -5.83 8.53
N GLY A 32 0.10 -5.14 7.64
CA GLY A 32 -1.33 -4.92 7.80
C GLY A 32 -1.97 -4.16 6.65
N ILE A 33 -3.30 -4.19 6.62
CA ILE A 33 -4.12 -3.49 5.62
C ILE A 33 -5.11 -2.61 6.36
N VAL A 34 -5.21 -1.34 5.95
CA VAL A 34 -6.18 -0.38 6.46
C VAL A 34 -6.93 0.22 5.28
N VAL A 35 -8.24 0.43 5.44
CA VAL A 35 -9.12 0.94 4.39
C VAL A 35 -9.59 2.33 4.77
N PHE A 36 -9.58 3.24 3.80
CA PHE A 36 -9.99 4.64 3.93
C PHE A 36 -10.99 5.01 2.84
N ASN A 37 -11.86 5.97 3.13
CA ASN A 37 -12.83 6.47 2.16
C ASN A 37 -12.25 7.57 1.26
N SER A 38 -11.15 8.20 1.68
CA SER A 38 -10.55 9.31 0.93
C SER A 38 -9.05 9.48 1.22
N CYS A 39 -8.34 10.12 0.28
CA CYS A 39 -6.90 10.41 0.46
C CYS A 39 -6.67 11.37 1.62
N THR A 40 -7.65 12.24 1.91
CA THR A 40 -7.63 13.14 3.07
C THR A 40 -7.63 12.35 4.38
N GLU A 41 -8.51 11.35 4.50
CA GLU A 41 -8.59 10.49 5.69
C GLU A 41 -7.30 9.71 5.90
N LEU A 42 -6.74 9.14 4.83
CA LEU A 42 -5.44 8.48 4.87
C LEU A 42 -4.33 9.45 5.32
N GLN A 43 -4.30 10.67 4.77
CA GLN A 43 -3.30 11.67 5.14
C GLN A 43 -3.42 12.09 6.62
N GLU A 44 -4.63 12.27 7.12
CA GLU A 44 -4.88 12.55 8.53
C GLU A 44 -4.42 11.40 9.43
N ALA A 45 -4.72 10.15 9.05
CA ALA A 45 -4.29 8.98 9.78
C ALA A 45 -2.76 8.84 9.84
N LEU A 46 -2.07 9.14 8.73
CA LEU A 46 -0.60 9.18 8.69
C LEU A 46 -0.02 10.29 9.57
N LYS A 47 -0.64 11.48 9.59
CA LYS A 47 -0.22 12.59 10.47
C LYS A 47 -0.40 12.25 11.95
N LEU A 48 -1.46 11.54 12.31
CA LEU A 48 -1.70 11.11 13.69
C LEU A 48 -0.66 10.10 14.17
N GLY A 49 -0.06 9.32 13.25
CA GLY A 49 1.08 8.46 13.54
C GLY A 49 0.80 7.39 14.60
N LYS A 50 -0.39 6.77 14.58
CA LYS A 50 -0.81 5.74 15.55
C LYS A 50 -1.06 4.40 14.87
N GLY A 51 -0.86 3.32 15.63
CA GLY A 51 -1.15 1.95 15.19
C GLY A 51 -0.29 1.53 14.00
N LEU A 52 -0.91 0.85 13.02
CA LEU A 52 -0.23 0.30 11.83
C LEU A 52 0.42 1.37 10.94
N LEU A 53 -0.05 2.61 11.00
CA LEU A 53 0.49 3.72 10.22
C LEU A 53 1.62 4.48 10.93
N ALA A 54 1.91 4.13 12.19
CA ALA A 54 3.04 4.70 12.90
C ALA A 54 4.33 4.35 12.16
N GLU A 55 5.21 5.33 11.99
CA GLU A 55 6.55 5.15 11.39
C GLU A 55 6.54 4.77 9.90
N VAL A 56 5.41 4.91 9.20
CA VAL A 56 5.36 4.84 7.73
C VAL A 56 6.15 6.01 7.17
N ASN A 57 7.30 5.69 6.58
CA ASN A 57 8.27 6.70 6.15
C ASN A 57 8.16 7.03 4.66
N TYR A 58 7.61 6.09 3.87
CA TYR A 58 7.58 6.19 2.43
C TYR A 58 6.28 5.59 1.86
N VAL A 59 5.78 6.23 0.81
CA VAL A 59 4.79 5.64 -0.10
C VAL A 59 5.53 5.07 -1.30
N VAL A 60 5.22 3.82 -1.64
CA VAL A 60 5.73 3.19 -2.86
C VAL A 60 4.94 3.76 -4.04
N SER A 61 5.60 4.57 -4.88
CA SER A 61 5.04 5.09 -6.13
C SER A 61 4.88 4.00 -7.19
N GLY A 62 3.83 4.16 -8.00
CA GLY A 62 3.41 3.20 -9.03
C GLY A 62 1.91 3.28 -9.33
N PHE A 63 1.15 3.93 -8.44
CA PHE A 63 -0.28 4.17 -8.59
C PHE A 63 -0.52 5.68 -8.49
N ASP A 64 -1.21 6.26 -9.47
CA ASP A 64 -1.53 7.69 -9.57
C ASP A 64 -2.55 8.18 -8.51
N LEU A 65 -2.68 7.46 -7.40
CA LEU A 65 -3.62 7.70 -6.32
C LEU A 65 -2.98 8.59 -5.24
N CYS A 66 -3.75 9.53 -4.69
CA CYS A 66 -3.34 10.36 -3.57
C CYS A 66 -2.04 11.19 -3.77
N LYS A 67 -1.78 11.64 -5.00
CA LYS A 67 -0.55 12.40 -5.39
C LYS A 67 -0.24 13.63 -4.52
N ASN A 68 -1.25 14.25 -3.92
CA ASN A 68 -1.11 15.47 -3.13
C ASN A 68 -0.81 15.20 -1.64
N MET A 69 -0.60 13.95 -1.25
CA MET A 69 -0.24 13.63 0.13
C MET A 69 1.17 14.12 0.46
N ASN A 70 1.31 14.78 1.60
CA ASN A 70 2.61 15.25 2.10
C ASN A 70 3.40 14.11 2.77
N ILE A 71 3.82 13.13 1.95
CA ILE A 71 4.65 11.99 2.37
C ILE A 71 5.67 11.69 1.27
N ARG A 72 6.86 11.22 1.65
CA ARG A 72 7.91 10.92 0.68
C ARG A 72 7.50 9.73 -0.18
N SER A 73 7.64 9.88 -1.50
CA SER A 73 7.41 8.81 -2.47
C SER A 73 8.73 8.15 -2.85
N ILE A 74 8.72 6.84 -3.07
CA ILE A 74 9.85 6.05 -3.58
C ILE A 74 9.43 5.19 -4.76
N SER A 75 10.21 5.14 -5.83
CA SER A 75 9.99 4.13 -6.87
C SER A 75 10.55 2.78 -6.40
N THR A 76 9.90 1.68 -6.76
CA THR A 76 10.45 0.34 -6.54
C THR A 76 11.79 0.14 -7.25
N ILE A 77 11.98 0.80 -8.40
CA ILE A 77 13.23 0.76 -9.19
C ILE A 77 14.39 1.42 -8.44
N ASP A 78 14.09 2.36 -7.52
CA ASP A 78 15.11 3.07 -6.75
C ASP A 78 15.53 2.33 -5.48
N ILE A 79 15.00 1.13 -5.21
CA ILE A 79 15.31 0.34 -4.01
C ILE A 79 16.49 -0.59 -4.33
N GLU A 80 17.61 -0.39 -3.63
CA GLU A 80 18.82 -1.21 -3.85
C GLU A 80 18.80 -2.54 -3.08
N ASP A 81 18.06 -2.60 -1.98
CA ASP A 81 17.92 -3.82 -1.18
C ASP A 81 16.94 -4.77 -1.87
N LYS A 82 17.48 -5.88 -2.41
CA LYS A 82 16.71 -6.87 -3.17
C LYS A 82 15.62 -7.56 -2.34
N ASP A 83 15.85 -7.79 -1.06
CA ASP A 83 14.87 -8.46 -0.19
C ASP A 83 13.64 -7.55 -0.01
N VAL A 84 13.89 -6.25 0.19
CA VAL A 84 12.82 -5.24 0.31
C VAL A 84 12.10 -5.05 -1.03
N GLU A 85 12.85 -4.97 -2.14
CA GLU A 85 12.28 -4.85 -3.48
C GLU A 85 11.36 -6.04 -3.81
N GLU A 86 11.82 -7.26 -3.52
CA GLU A 86 11.06 -8.50 -3.75
C GLU A 86 9.79 -8.54 -2.89
N ALA A 87 9.88 -8.23 -1.60
CA ALA A 87 8.74 -8.18 -0.69
C ALA A 87 7.66 -7.20 -1.17
N ILE A 88 8.05 -6.02 -1.69
CA ILE A 88 7.11 -5.04 -2.27
C ILE A 88 6.45 -5.60 -3.53
N LYS A 89 7.22 -6.20 -4.44
CA LYS A 89 6.70 -6.79 -5.69
C LYS A 89 5.73 -7.93 -5.40
N GLU A 90 6.05 -8.80 -4.45
CA GLU A 90 5.17 -9.90 -4.03
C GLU A 90 3.89 -9.37 -3.40
N THR A 91 4.01 -8.39 -2.49
CA THR A 91 2.84 -7.74 -1.89
C THR A 91 1.93 -7.12 -2.96
N ALA A 92 2.50 -6.41 -3.94
CA ALA A 92 1.74 -5.83 -5.04
C ALA A 92 0.99 -6.89 -5.87
N LYS A 93 1.62 -8.05 -6.12
CA LYS A 93 0.98 -9.19 -6.80
C LYS A 93 -0.18 -9.75 -5.98
N ILE A 94 0.01 -9.96 -4.67
CA ILE A 94 -1.03 -10.47 -3.76
C ILE A 94 -2.24 -9.53 -3.75
N ILE A 95 -2.02 -8.23 -3.59
CA ILE A 95 -3.09 -7.22 -3.61
C ILE A 95 -3.84 -7.27 -4.94
N SER A 96 -3.12 -7.34 -6.07
CA SER A 96 -3.74 -7.42 -7.40
C SER A 96 -4.63 -8.65 -7.55
N LEU A 97 -4.17 -9.82 -7.08
CA LEU A 97 -4.96 -11.06 -7.07
C LEU A 97 -6.19 -10.95 -6.16
N MET A 98 -6.07 -10.33 -4.98
CA MET A 98 -7.19 -10.11 -4.08
C MET A 98 -8.26 -9.22 -4.71
N LYS A 99 -7.85 -8.15 -5.39
CA LYS A 99 -8.78 -7.28 -6.14
C LYS A 99 -9.50 -8.03 -7.25
N LEU A 100 -8.79 -8.84 -8.03
CA LEU A 100 -9.40 -9.66 -9.08
C LEU A 100 -10.43 -10.64 -8.50
N ARG A 101 -10.12 -11.30 -7.38
CA ARG A 101 -11.07 -12.19 -6.69
C ARG A 101 -12.30 -11.44 -6.19
N TYR A 102 -12.11 -10.25 -5.60
CA TYR A 102 -13.24 -9.41 -5.16
C TYR A 102 -14.16 -9.05 -6.34
N LEU A 103 -13.59 -8.57 -7.45
CA LEU A 103 -14.36 -8.22 -8.65
C LEU A 103 -15.11 -9.42 -9.21
N GLN A 104 -14.47 -10.61 -9.25
CA GLN A 104 -15.11 -11.84 -9.69
C GLN A 104 -16.30 -12.21 -8.80
N SER A 105 -16.16 -12.13 -7.48
CA SER A 105 -17.27 -12.38 -6.54
C SER A 105 -18.44 -11.41 -6.75
N ARG A 106 -18.16 -10.13 -7.02
CA ARG A 106 -19.21 -9.13 -7.31
C ARG A 106 -19.96 -9.42 -8.61
N LEU A 107 -19.25 -9.85 -9.67
CA LEU A 107 -19.87 -10.23 -10.93
C LEU A 107 -20.82 -11.42 -10.76
N LEU A 108 -20.42 -12.43 -9.99
CA LEU A 108 -21.27 -13.59 -9.71
C LEU A 108 -22.55 -13.22 -8.94
N LEU A 109 -22.47 -12.26 -8.02
CA LEU A 109 -23.63 -11.79 -7.24
C LEU A 109 -24.58 -10.89 -8.04
N ASN A 110 -24.14 -10.29 -9.15
CA ASN A 110 -24.95 -9.42 -10.01
C ASN A 110 -25.63 -10.17 -11.16
N VAL A 111 -25.48 -11.50 -11.23
CA VAL A 111 -26.09 -12.37 -12.25
C VAL A 111 -27.35 -13.10 -11.71
N GLU A 112 -27.68 -12.90 -10.44
CA GLU A 112 -28.96 -13.30 -9.83
C GLU A 112 -29.98 -12.14 -9.84
#